data_AF-A0A965IML0-F1
#
_entry.id   AF-A0A965IML0-F1
#
_cell.length_a   1.000
_cell.length_b   1.000
_cell.length_c   1.000
_cell.angle_alpha   90.00
_cell.angle_beta   90.00
_cell.angle_gamma   90.00
#
_symmetry.space_group_name_H-M   'P 1'
#
loop_
_entity.id
_entity.type
_entity.pdbx_description
1 polymer ?
#
loop_
_entity_poly.entity_id
_entity_poly.type
_entity_poly.pdbx_seq_one_letter_code
_entity_poly.pdbx_strand_id
1 'polypeptide(L)'
;MELQMIKITVDARVYEALQKAFPKPANSAHRALAKYISVLEIMLFKSLHFAATPLQRKYDLFAISLQQLANQGGQIGPNKLRVHAWLRNNNLNLVESVITGSNLTGSVSQCKLTKLVTMVDTLAVEDKILRSGKSDSEIDQHLCGDDFGNYQVLNLLFPEFKQRIKSTEIEELFDLVPVDKESVKSYIIWLTTESEKISQEKKDQALRQARIILAISSVMDGYYVQRKKPSPFGRVYYEGTSVQNINKELRRAVLGNCWEYDIRSSVVAWKMGWAKQYIDARGQGEDLRKVFSATLNFLEDKADFMGTVRYFTFGDDSPVHKDLQPKLLKQAFTAISFGARQNTTGWQNESGGWTNPALVDIIKNGIDRERFLADPTVQAYINEQSILDTHLYELVKATRRDLLSKSFLQTPSGRPSKSKILAYLYQHDETEVMDIVCEVAAQHGREPVARVHDAIFFKRKLSVDLRHEIEMTMQDRTVNPYWRLSHKQLERYETRHFDLKMDEAAHKERIRQETIRAREHFSNLSVD
;
A
#
# COMPACT_ATOMS: atom_id res chain seq x y z
N MET A 1 -20.75 10.74 18.53
CA MET A 1 -20.99 11.41 17.25
C MET A 1 -20.77 10.31 16.23
N GLU A 2 -21.85 9.66 15.76
CA GLU A 2 -21.74 8.44 14.94
C GLU A 2 -20.73 8.64 13.80
N LEU A 3 -19.66 7.84 13.80
CA LEU A 3 -18.67 7.79 12.71
C LEU A 3 -19.33 7.19 11.44
N GLN A 4 -20.19 7.97 10.78
CA GLN A 4 -20.67 7.64 9.45
C GLN A 4 -19.62 8.12 8.45
N MET A 5 -18.81 7.18 7.97
CA MET A 5 -17.53 7.44 7.28
C MET A 5 -17.64 8.01 5.86
N ILE A 6 -18.82 7.98 5.24
CA ILE A 6 -19.13 8.72 4.01
C ILE A 6 -20.55 9.23 4.14
N LYS A 7 -20.73 10.51 3.82
CA LYS A 7 -22.04 11.13 3.70
C LYS A 7 -22.28 11.57 2.28
N ILE A 8 -23.48 11.34 1.78
CA ILE A 8 -23.91 11.92 0.52
C ILE A 8 -25.08 12.87 0.73
N THR A 9 -24.98 14.05 0.14
CA THR A 9 -26.07 15.00 0.02
C THR A 9 -26.70 14.82 -1.36
N VAL A 10 -27.99 14.52 -1.38
CA VAL A 10 -28.76 14.36 -2.61
C VAL A 10 -29.53 15.63 -2.91
N ASP A 11 -29.54 16.04 -4.17
CA ASP A 11 -30.30 17.19 -4.67
C ASP A 11 -31.79 17.07 -4.28
N ALA A 12 -32.36 18.16 -3.77
CA ALA A 12 -33.73 18.22 -3.26
C ALA A 12 -34.77 17.76 -4.31
N ARG A 13 -34.50 17.97 -5.60
CA ARG A 13 -35.37 17.56 -6.71
C ARG A 13 -35.67 16.06 -6.70
N VAL A 14 -34.73 15.22 -6.24
CA VAL A 14 -34.92 13.76 -6.17
C VAL A 14 -35.99 13.41 -5.12
N TYR A 15 -35.91 14.04 -3.96
CA TYR A 15 -36.88 13.85 -2.89
C TYR A 15 -38.26 14.40 -3.28
N GLU A 16 -38.32 15.60 -3.84
CA GLU A 16 -39.55 16.24 -4.30
C GLU A 16 -40.28 15.38 -5.35
N ALA A 17 -39.53 14.84 -6.32
CA ALA A 17 -40.10 13.96 -7.35
C ALA A 17 -40.63 12.64 -6.76
N LEU A 18 -39.89 12.02 -5.84
CA LEU A 18 -40.35 10.81 -5.14
C LEU A 18 -41.59 11.09 -4.29
N GLN A 19 -41.64 12.20 -3.56
CA GLN A 19 -42.78 12.60 -2.74
C GLN A 19 -44.01 12.90 -3.60
N LYS A 20 -43.83 13.55 -4.76
CA LYS A 20 -44.91 13.82 -5.72
C LYS A 20 -45.48 12.53 -6.32
N ALA A 21 -44.63 11.55 -6.65
CA ALA A 21 -45.06 10.27 -7.21
C ALA A 21 -45.66 9.33 -6.16
N PHE A 22 -45.23 9.43 -4.90
CA PHE A 22 -45.68 8.58 -3.79
C PHE A 22 -46.06 9.42 -2.56
N PRO A 23 -47.16 10.20 -2.64
CA PRO A 23 -47.52 11.16 -1.58
C PRO A 23 -48.04 10.49 -0.30
N LYS A 24 -48.47 9.22 -0.37
CA LYS A 24 -48.98 8.44 0.76
C LYS A 24 -48.25 7.11 0.86
N PRO A 25 -47.92 6.64 2.08
CA PRO A 25 -47.96 7.35 3.37
C PRO A 25 -47.03 8.57 3.44
N ALA A 26 -47.35 9.55 4.30
CA ALA A 26 -46.72 10.89 4.32
C ALA A 26 -45.19 10.93 4.48
N ASN A 27 -44.56 9.83 4.92
CA ASN A 27 -43.10 9.71 5.08
C ASN A 27 -42.48 8.55 4.26
N SER A 28 -43.21 8.00 3.29
CA SER A 28 -42.78 6.84 2.52
C SER A 28 -41.58 7.17 1.63
N ALA A 29 -41.65 8.28 0.88
CA ALA A 29 -40.56 8.73 0.01
C ALA A 29 -39.29 9.05 0.82
N HIS A 30 -39.44 9.73 1.96
CA HIS A 30 -38.31 10.06 2.83
C HIS A 30 -37.60 8.80 3.33
N ARG A 31 -38.36 7.84 3.89
CA ARG A 31 -37.81 6.57 4.38
C ARG A 31 -37.17 5.72 3.29
N ALA A 32 -37.80 5.65 2.12
CA ALA A 32 -37.29 4.89 0.98
C ALA A 32 -35.99 5.50 0.43
N LEU A 33 -35.95 6.82 0.26
CA LEU A 33 -34.76 7.53 -0.19
C LEU A 33 -33.62 7.45 0.84
N ALA A 34 -33.93 7.64 2.14
CA ALA A 34 -32.94 7.52 3.21
C ALA A 34 -32.32 6.11 3.26
N LYS A 35 -33.13 5.06 3.09
CA LYS A 35 -32.62 3.68 2.99
C LYS A 35 -31.73 3.49 1.77
N TYR A 36 -32.14 4.02 0.61
CA TYR A 36 -31.34 3.95 -0.61
C TYR A 36 -29.98 4.64 -0.46
N ILE A 37 -29.99 5.86 0.11
CA ILE A 37 -28.80 6.65 0.43
C ILE A 37 -27.88 5.87 1.37
N SER A 38 -28.41 5.33 2.47
CA SER A 38 -27.60 4.58 3.45
C SER A 38 -26.90 3.37 2.83
N VAL A 39 -27.58 2.62 1.96
CA VAL A 39 -26.97 1.50 1.23
C VAL A 39 -25.89 1.98 0.26
N LEU A 40 -26.13 3.10 -0.43
CA LEU A 40 -25.15 3.68 -1.34
C LEU A 40 -23.91 4.19 -0.60
N GLU A 41 -24.06 4.88 0.54
CA GLU A 41 -22.97 5.32 1.42
C GLU A 41 -22.09 4.14 1.86
N ILE A 42 -22.72 3.04 2.27
CA ILE A 42 -22.01 1.78 2.62
C ILE A 42 -21.20 1.24 1.44
N MET A 43 -21.77 1.22 0.24
CA MET A 43 -21.09 0.70 -0.96
C MET A 43 -19.92 1.59 -1.38
N LEU A 44 -20.10 2.92 -1.32
CA LEU A 44 -19.02 3.88 -1.57
C LEU A 44 -17.88 3.67 -0.57
N PHE A 45 -18.22 3.51 0.71
CA PHE A 45 -17.22 3.27 1.74
C PHE A 45 -16.42 1.98 1.49
N LYS A 46 -17.12 0.88 1.17
CA LYS A 46 -16.48 -0.38 0.79
C LYS A 46 -15.60 -0.24 -0.45
N SER A 47 -16.04 0.50 -1.47
CA SER A 47 -15.22 0.75 -2.66
C SER A 47 -13.93 1.47 -2.31
N LEU A 48 -13.98 2.43 -1.38
CA LEU A 48 -12.83 3.26 -1.00
C LEU A 48 -11.91 2.61 0.05
N HIS A 49 -12.33 1.48 0.62
CA HIS A 49 -11.46 0.63 1.43
C HIS A 49 -10.34 -0.02 0.60
N PHE A 50 -10.54 -0.13 -0.72
CA PHE A 50 -9.55 -0.63 -1.68
C PHE A 50 -8.82 0.53 -2.36
N ALA A 51 -7.56 0.29 -2.74
CA ALA A 51 -6.81 1.24 -3.54
C ALA A 51 -7.43 1.41 -4.93
N ALA A 52 -7.68 2.65 -5.33
CA ALA A 52 -8.28 2.95 -6.63
C ALA A 52 -7.33 2.63 -7.79
N THR A 53 -7.84 1.90 -8.78
CA THR A 53 -7.14 1.64 -10.05
C THR A 53 -6.86 2.96 -10.80
N PRO A 54 -5.87 3.01 -11.72
CA PRO A 54 -5.62 4.21 -12.52
C PRO A 54 -6.85 4.71 -13.27
N LEU A 55 -7.69 3.78 -13.74
CA LEU A 55 -8.94 4.10 -14.44
C LEU A 55 -9.98 4.72 -13.49
N GLN A 56 -10.16 4.13 -12.31
CA GLN A 56 -11.06 4.68 -11.29
C GLN A 56 -10.64 6.09 -10.89
N ARG A 57 -9.34 6.34 -10.72
CA ARG A 57 -8.81 7.67 -10.41
C ARG A 57 -9.05 8.68 -11.52
N LYS A 58 -8.82 8.28 -12.79
CA LYS A 58 -8.97 9.19 -13.93
C LYS A 58 -10.40 9.66 -14.15
N TYR A 59 -11.39 8.83 -13.80
CA TYR A 59 -12.80 9.07 -14.11
C TYR A 59 -13.71 9.23 -12.88
N ASP A 60 -13.13 9.24 -11.67
CA ASP A 60 -13.82 9.27 -10.38
C ASP A 60 -14.85 8.14 -10.23
N LEU A 61 -14.41 6.90 -10.48
CA LEU A 61 -15.27 5.72 -10.47
C LEU A 61 -15.16 4.94 -9.17
N PHE A 62 -16.31 4.40 -8.74
CA PHE A 62 -16.47 3.54 -7.58
C PHE A 62 -16.91 2.14 -8.02
N ALA A 63 -16.37 1.12 -7.37
CA ALA A 63 -16.76 -0.27 -7.55
C ALA A 63 -18.08 -0.51 -6.80
N ILE A 64 -19.20 -0.55 -7.53
CA ILE A 64 -20.56 -0.68 -6.96
C ILE A 64 -21.30 -1.84 -7.63
N SER A 65 -21.87 -2.73 -6.82
CA SER A 65 -22.77 -3.76 -7.32
C SER A 65 -24.17 -3.18 -7.53
N LEU A 66 -24.52 -2.87 -8.78
CA LEU A 66 -25.85 -2.34 -9.13
C LEU A 66 -26.98 -3.30 -8.78
N GLN A 67 -26.74 -4.62 -8.85
CA GLN A 67 -27.71 -5.63 -8.44
C GLN A 67 -27.97 -5.57 -6.93
N GLN A 68 -26.90 -5.50 -6.11
CA GLN A 68 -27.06 -5.37 -4.66
C GLN A 68 -27.70 -4.03 -4.30
N LEU A 69 -27.33 -2.93 -4.98
CA LEU A 69 -27.89 -1.60 -4.75
C LEU A 69 -29.39 -1.59 -5.06
N ALA A 70 -29.81 -2.23 -6.14
CA ALA A 70 -31.21 -2.36 -6.50
C ALA A 70 -32.01 -3.21 -5.51
N ASN A 71 -31.40 -4.28 -4.97
CA ASN A 71 -32.06 -5.20 -4.05
C ASN A 71 -32.14 -4.67 -2.62
N GLN A 72 -31.06 -4.07 -2.13
CA GLN A 72 -30.93 -3.61 -0.75
C GLN A 72 -31.43 -2.16 -0.58
N GLY A 73 -31.38 -1.35 -1.65
CA GLY A 73 -31.79 0.06 -1.66
C GLY A 73 -33.28 0.32 -1.44
N GLY A 74 -34.08 -0.72 -1.18
CA GLY A 74 -35.48 -0.58 -0.77
C GLY A 74 -36.49 -0.52 -1.91
N GLN A 75 -37.75 -0.52 -1.52
CA GLN A 75 -38.92 -0.50 -2.40
C GLN A 75 -39.88 0.60 -1.97
N ILE A 76 -40.67 1.12 -2.90
CA ILE A 76 -41.61 2.21 -2.69
C ILE A 76 -42.93 1.97 -3.42
N GLY A 77 -44.03 2.48 -2.82
CA GLY A 77 -45.37 2.42 -3.37
C GLY A 77 -46.08 1.08 -3.21
N PRO A 78 -47.37 1.00 -3.59
CA PRO A 78 -48.20 -0.21 -3.42
C PRO A 78 -47.67 -1.39 -4.25
N ASN A 79 -47.09 -1.11 -5.41
CA ASN A 79 -46.51 -2.12 -6.32
C ASN A 79 -45.09 -2.54 -5.94
N LYS A 80 -44.57 -2.09 -4.77
CA LYS A 80 -43.23 -2.42 -4.27
C LYS A 80 -42.12 -2.21 -5.31
N LEU A 81 -42.19 -1.10 -6.04
CA LEU A 81 -41.19 -0.76 -7.06
C LEU A 81 -39.84 -0.52 -6.39
N ARG A 82 -38.77 -1.10 -6.91
CA ARG A 82 -37.41 -0.84 -6.41
C ARG A 82 -37.07 0.63 -6.61
N VAL A 83 -36.60 1.30 -5.55
CA VAL A 83 -36.25 2.73 -5.60
C VAL A 83 -35.22 2.99 -6.70
N HIS A 84 -34.21 2.13 -6.82
CA HIS A 84 -33.22 2.22 -7.89
C HIS A 84 -33.82 2.23 -9.30
N ALA A 85 -34.77 1.32 -9.57
CA ALA A 85 -35.42 1.22 -10.87
C ALA A 85 -36.30 2.45 -11.15
N TRP A 86 -37.00 2.95 -10.14
CA TRP A 86 -37.80 4.16 -10.26
C TRP A 86 -36.93 5.38 -10.56
N LEU A 87 -35.84 5.58 -9.82
CA LEU A 87 -34.88 6.67 -10.06
C LEU A 87 -34.32 6.60 -11.49
N ARG A 88 -34.01 5.39 -11.96
CA ARG A 88 -33.51 5.17 -13.34
C ARG A 88 -34.52 5.54 -14.41
N ASN A 89 -35.77 5.11 -14.26
CA ASN A 89 -36.81 5.38 -15.23
C ASN A 89 -37.21 6.86 -15.28
N ASN A 90 -36.92 7.63 -14.22
CA ASN A 90 -37.23 9.05 -14.12
C ASN A 90 -36.01 9.97 -14.32
N ASN A 91 -34.87 9.44 -14.78
CA ASN A 91 -33.61 10.21 -14.97
C ASN A 91 -33.10 10.90 -13.68
N LEU A 92 -33.39 10.32 -12.52
CA LEU A 92 -32.96 10.79 -11.19
C LEU A 92 -31.94 9.84 -10.56
N ASN A 93 -31.13 9.18 -11.40
CA ASN A 93 -30.09 8.27 -10.94
C ASN A 93 -29.09 8.99 -10.05
N LEU A 94 -28.76 8.38 -8.91
CA LEU A 94 -27.67 8.86 -8.03
C LEU A 94 -26.30 8.36 -8.50
N VAL A 95 -26.28 7.23 -9.21
CA VAL A 95 -25.07 6.61 -9.77
C VAL A 95 -25.30 6.23 -11.23
N GLU A 96 -24.25 6.35 -12.03
CA GLU A 96 -24.23 5.98 -13.45
C GLU A 96 -23.16 4.93 -13.72
N SER A 97 -23.50 3.86 -14.43
CA SER A 97 -22.54 2.81 -14.81
C SER A 97 -21.72 3.26 -16.00
N VAL A 98 -20.40 3.43 -15.80
CA VAL A 98 -19.45 3.71 -16.88
C VAL A 98 -18.94 2.41 -17.48
N ILE A 99 -18.71 1.39 -16.63
CA ILE A 99 -18.37 0.03 -17.06
C ILE A 99 -19.27 -0.93 -16.31
N THR A 100 -20.08 -1.67 -17.05
CA THR A 100 -20.98 -2.67 -16.48
C THR A 100 -20.19 -3.89 -16.06
N GLY A 101 -20.33 -4.28 -14.79
CA GLY A 101 -19.73 -5.49 -14.25
C GLY A 101 -20.36 -6.74 -14.87
N SER A 102 -19.62 -7.85 -14.85
CA SER A 102 -20.06 -9.12 -15.42
C SER A 102 -19.99 -10.25 -14.40
N ASN A 103 -21.13 -10.93 -14.21
CA ASN A 103 -21.25 -12.11 -13.34
C ASN A 103 -20.32 -13.25 -13.78
N LEU A 104 -20.01 -13.36 -15.08
CA LEU A 104 -19.09 -14.37 -15.62
C LEU A 104 -17.64 -14.13 -15.16
N THR A 105 -17.29 -12.87 -14.91
CA THR A 105 -15.94 -12.45 -14.48
C THR A 105 -15.85 -12.13 -12.99
N GLY A 106 -16.99 -12.17 -12.27
CA GLY A 106 -17.10 -11.72 -10.88
C GLY A 106 -16.85 -10.22 -10.69
N SER A 107 -16.81 -9.42 -11.76
CA SER A 107 -16.50 -8.00 -11.68
C SER A 107 -17.72 -7.18 -11.28
N VAL A 108 -17.53 -6.28 -10.31
CA VAL A 108 -18.52 -5.26 -9.94
C VAL A 108 -18.50 -4.10 -10.93
N SER A 109 -19.63 -3.41 -11.08
CA SER A 109 -19.73 -2.29 -12.02
C SER A 109 -18.87 -1.11 -11.55
N GLN A 110 -18.30 -0.38 -12.49
CA GLN A 110 -17.59 0.88 -12.22
C GLN A 110 -18.56 2.02 -12.45
N CYS A 111 -18.93 2.68 -11.36
CA CYS A 111 -19.99 3.69 -11.35
C CYS A 111 -19.46 5.06 -10.97
N LYS A 112 -19.99 6.11 -11.61
CA LYS A 112 -19.73 7.50 -11.24
C LYS A 112 -20.93 8.06 -10.47
N LEU A 113 -20.68 8.93 -9.49
CA LEU A 113 -21.75 9.73 -8.87
C LEU A 113 -22.29 10.74 -9.88
N THR A 114 -23.61 10.87 -9.99
CA THR A 114 -24.22 11.86 -10.88
C THR A 114 -24.17 13.26 -10.26
N LYS A 115 -24.51 14.29 -11.05
CA LYS A 115 -24.60 15.68 -10.58
C LYS A 115 -25.65 15.90 -9.47
N LEU A 116 -26.50 14.90 -9.21
CA LEU A 116 -27.53 14.95 -8.17
C LEU A 116 -26.98 14.56 -6.79
N VAL A 117 -25.71 14.15 -6.71
CA VAL A 117 -25.08 13.69 -5.48
C VAL A 117 -23.80 14.47 -5.24
N THR A 118 -23.70 15.07 -4.05
CA THR A 118 -22.44 15.58 -3.51
C THR A 118 -21.98 14.62 -2.43
N MET A 119 -20.80 14.04 -2.59
CA MET A 119 -20.19 13.22 -1.55
C MET A 119 -19.36 14.11 -0.63
N VAL A 120 -19.65 14.04 0.66
CA VAL A 120 -18.83 14.60 1.72
C VAL A 120 -18.09 13.44 2.38
N ASP A 121 -16.78 13.42 2.21
CA ASP A 121 -15.93 12.51 2.96
C ASP A 121 -15.83 13.02 4.39
N THR A 122 -16.60 12.41 5.31
CA THR A 122 -16.54 12.75 6.73
C THR A 122 -15.22 12.30 7.38
N LEU A 123 -14.38 11.57 6.63
CA LEU A 123 -13.00 11.29 7.02
C LEU A 123 -12.07 12.48 6.76
N ALA A 124 -12.48 13.48 5.98
CA ALA A 124 -11.77 14.75 5.86
C ALA A 124 -11.74 15.39 7.24
N VAL A 125 -10.57 15.35 7.87
CA VAL A 125 -10.37 16.02 9.14
C VAL A 125 -10.50 17.51 8.85
N GLU A 126 -11.38 18.20 9.56
CA GLU A 126 -11.45 19.65 9.43
C GLU A 126 -10.10 20.21 9.89
N ASP A 127 -9.29 20.71 8.96
CA ASP A 127 -8.00 21.34 9.23
C ASP A 127 -8.09 22.33 10.39
N LYS A 128 -9.24 23.01 10.52
CA LYS A 128 -9.53 23.94 11.61
C LYS A 128 -9.50 23.26 12.98
N ILE A 129 -10.06 22.06 13.14
CA ILE A 129 -10.09 21.35 14.43
C ILE A 129 -8.66 21.01 14.87
N LEU A 130 -7.84 20.44 13.98
CA LEU A 130 -6.46 20.09 14.31
C LEU A 130 -5.52 21.30 14.44
N ARG A 131 -5.83 22.42 13.76
CA ARG A 131 -5.04 23.66 13.83
C ARG A 131 -5.49 24.62 14.93
N SER A 132 -6.68 24.44 15.51
CA SER A 132 -7.28 25.37 16.47
C SER A 132 -6.66 25.39 17.87
N GLY A 133 -5.59 24.60 18.12
CA GLY A 133 -4.92 24.57 19.43
C GLY A 133 -5.80 23.96 20.52
N LYS A 134 -6.51 22.88 20.18
CA LYS A 134 -7.30 22.10 21.14
C LYS A 134 -6.40 21.25 22.03
N SER A 135 -6.91 20.89 23.21
CA SER A 135 -6.19 20.03 24.15
C SER A 135 -5.96 18.63 23.57
N ASP A 136 -4.97 17.92 24.10
CA ASP A 136 -4.63 16.55 23.67
C ASP A 136 -5.87 15.63 23.75
N SER A 137 -6.70 15.79 24.80
CA SER A 137 -7.93 15.01 25.00
C SER A 137 -9.01 15.27 23.95
N GLU A 138 -9.16 16.50 23.47
CA GLU A 138 -10.18 16.83 22.46
C GLU A 138 -9.79 16.30 21.07
N ILE A 139 -8.50 16.42 20.74
CA ILE A 139 -7.95 15.84 19.52
C ILE A 139 -8.10 14.32 19.56
N ASP A 140 -7.81 13.71 20.72
CA ASP A 140 -7.94 12.28 20.91
C ASP A 140 -9.38 11.79 20.69
N GLN A 141 -10.34 12.45 21.33
CA GLN A 141 -11.76 12.13 21.16
C GLN A 141 -12.22 12.28 19.70
N HIS A 142 -11.71 13.30 19.00
CA HIS A 142 -12.04 13.53 17.59
C HIS A 142 -11.46 12.43 16.67
N LEU A 143 -10.23 11.99 16.92
CA LEU A 143 -9.55 10.99 16.10
C LEU A 143 -10.05 9.57 16.38
N CYS A 144 -10.25 9.22 17.65
CA CYS A 144 -10.72 7.90 18.07
C CYS A 144 -12.21 7.69 17.77
N GLY A 145 -13.01 8.77 17.77
CA GLY A 145 -14.47 8.69 17.69
C GLY A 145 -15.07 7.92 18.87
N ASP A 146 -16.30 7.42 18.70
CA ASP A 146 -16.96 6.59 19.71
C ASP A 146 -16.90 5.08 19.38
N ASP A 147 -16.88 4.25 20.42
CA ASP A 147 -16.76 2.79 20.32
C ASP A 147 -17.85 2.18 19.45
N PHE A 148 -19.08 2.71 19.53
CA PHE A 148 -20.19 2.22 18.72
C PHE A 148 -19.94 2.41 17.23
N GLY A 149 -19.50 3.60 16.81
CA GLY A 149 -19.07 3.86 15.45
C GLY A 149 -17.93 2.93 15.00
N ASN A 150 -16.92 2.74 15.85
CA ASN A 150 -15.79 1.85 15.55
C ASN A 150 -16.21 0.38 15.36
N TYR A 151 -17.13 -0.12 16.19
CA TYR A 151 -17.72 -1.45 16.00
C TYR A 151 -18.53 -1.56 14.71
N GLN A 152 -19.21 -0.50 14.28
CA GLN A 152 -19.88 -0.50 12.97
C GLN A 152 -18.87 -0.62 11.82
N VAL A 153 -17.72 0.06 11.89
CA VAL A 153 -16.64 -0.07 10.90
C VAL A 153 -16.14 -1.51 10.84
N LEU A 154 -15.82 -2.10 11.99
CA LEU A 154 -15.35 -3.48 12.09
C LEU A 154 -16.37 -4.43 11.45
N ASN A 155 -17.64 -4.37 11.87
CA ASN A 155 -18.70 -5.25 11.37
C ASN A 155 -19.00 -5.07 9.87
N LEU A 156 -18.75 -3.86 9.33
CA LEU A 156 -19.00 -3.57 7.93
C LEU A 156 -17.94 -4.18 7.01
N LEU A 157 -16.67 -4.11 7.43
CA LEU A 157 -15.50 -4.60 6.69
C LEU A 157 -15.21 -6.09 6.96
N PHE A 158 -15.49 -6.54 8.19
CA PHE A 158 -15.22 -7.88 8.70
C PHE A 158 -16.47 -8.46 9.37
N PRO A 159 -17.54 -8.75 8.60
CA PRO A 159 -18.82 -9.22 9.14
C PRO A 159 -18.73 -10.53 9.94
N GLU A 160 -17.65 -11.29 9.79
CA GLU A 160 -17.36 -12.53 10.52
C GLU A 160 -17.25 -12.30 12.03
N PHE A 161 -16.72 -11.15 12.46
CA PHE A 161 -16.64 -10.81 13.88
C PHE A 161 -18.02 -10.62 14.52
N LYS A 162 -19.04 -10.24 13.73
CA LYS A 162 -20.43 -10.21 14.18
C LYS A 162 -20.99 -11.61 14.41
N GLN A 163 -20.53 -12.60 13.64
CA GLN A 163 -21.01 -13.98 13.67
C GLN A 163 -20.42 -14.80 14.82
N ARG A 164 -19.48 -14.23 15.60
CA ARG A 164 -18.78 -14.89 16.70
C ARG A 164 -18.13 -16.21 16.26
N ILE A 165 -17.34 -16.13 15.18
CA ILE A 165 -16.52 -17.23 14.69
C ILE A 165 -15.52 -17.70 15.77
N LYS A 166 -15.12 -18.98 15.70
CA LYS A 166 -14.18 -19.56 16.69
C LYS A 166 -12.77 -18.99 16.50
N SER A 167 -11.93 -19.06 17.53
CA SER A 167 -10.55 -18.55 17.47
C SER A 167 -9.72 -19.19 16.35
N THR A 168 -9.87 -20.48 16.11
CA THR A 168 -9.16 -21.20 15.03
C THR A 168 -9.56 -20.67 13.65
N GLU A 169 -10.84 -20.36 13.44
CA GLU A 169 -11.34 -19.78 12.18
C GLU A 169 -10.83 -18.35 11.99
N ILE A 170 -10.63 -17.60 13.09
CA ILE A 170 -10.01 -16.27 13.03
C ILE A 170 -8.56 -16.37 12.55
N GLU A 171 -7.78 -17.30 13.09
CA GLU A 171 -6.37 -17.49 12.73
C GLU A 171 -6.20 -17.97 11.27
N GLU A 172 -7.14 -18.78 10.77
CA GLU A 172 -7.15 -19.22 9.37
C GLU A 172 -7.50 -18.09 8.40
N LEU A 173 -8.45 -17.23 8.76
CA LEU A 173 -8.97 -16.17 7.88
C LEU A 173 -8.22 -14.85 8.00
N PHE A 174 -7.63 -14.56 9.16
CA PHE A 174 -7.10 -13.25 9.50
C PHE A 174 -5.72 -13.32 10.16
N ASP A 175 -4.89 -12.31 9.88
CA ASP A 175 -3.74 -11.97 10.72
C ASP A 175 -4.02 -10.69 11.49
N LEU A 176 -3.56 -10.65 12.73
CA LEU A 176 -3.67 -9.48 13.61
C LEU A 176 -2.33 -8.76 13.67
N VAL A 177 -2.31 -7.47 13.39
CA VAL A 177 -1.10 -6.63 13.48
C VAL A 177 -1.24 -5.63 14.61
N PRO A 178 -0.30 -5.57 15.56
CA PRO A 178 -0.37 -4.58 16.63
C PRO A 178 -0.16 -3.17 16.08
N VAL A 179 -0.95 -2.22 16.58
CA VAL A 179 -0.98 -0.82 16.15
C VAL A 179 -0.48 0.09 17.27
N ASP A 180 0.54 0.90 16.98
CA ASP A 180 0.93 2.03 17.82
C ASP A 180 -0.06 3.19 17.60
N LYS A 181 -1.19 3.15 18.32
CA LYS A 181 -2.30 4.12 18.16
C LYS A 181 -1.85 5.57 18.31
N GLU A 182 -0.99 5.85 19.29
CA GLU A 182 -0.45 7.20 19.54
C GLU A 182 0.42 7.71 18.39
N SER A 183 1.22 6.83 17.80
CA SER A 183 2.01 7.13 16.61
C SER A 183 1.12 7.37 15.39
N VAL A 184 0.06 6.58 15.20
CA VAL A 184 -0.92 6.81 14.11
C VAL A 184 -1.66 8.14 14.25
N LYS A 185 -2.09 8.52 15.47
CA LYS A 185 -2.69 9.84 15.74
C LYS A 185 -1.73 10.97 15.36
N SER A 186 -0.48 10.85 15.79
CA SER A 186 0.58 11.83 15.49
C SER A 186 0.87 11.94 13.99
N TYR A 187 0.83 10.82 13.27
CA TYR A 187 0.92 10.80 11.81
C TYR A 187 -0.26 11.50 11.14
N ILE A 188 -1.50 11.28 11.60
CA ILE A 188 -2.69 11.99 11.07
C ILE A 188 -2.51 13.50 11.22
N ILE A 189 -2.06 13.95 12.39
CA ILE A 189 -1.81 15.37 12.65
C ILE A 189 -0.73 15.92 11.72
N TRP A 190 0.41 15.25 11.60
CA TRP A 190 1.48 15.64 10.69
C TRP A 190 0.98 15.73 9.23
N LEU A 191 0.21 14.73 8.80
CA LEU A 191 -0.33 14.65 7.44
C LEU A 191 -1.26 15.83 7.16
N THR A 192 -2.08 16.25 8.13
CA THR A 192 -3.00 17.39 7.95
C THR A 192 -2.34 18.76 8.11
N THR A 193 -1.32 18.89 8.97
CA THR A 193 -0.76 20.19 9.35
C THR A 193 0.55 20.56 8.64
N GLU A 194 1.38 19.59 8.26
CA GLU A 194 2.77 19.84 7.82
C GLU A 194 3.13 19.23 6.45
N SER A 195 2.31 18.33 5.91
CA SER A 195 2.68 17.60 4.69
C SER A 195 2.46 18.40 3.39
N GLU A 196 3.23 19.45 3.14
CA GLU A 196 2.98 20.38 2.01
C GLU A 196 3.19 19.76 0.61
N LYS A 197 4.02 18.72 0.50
CA LYS A 197 4.47 18.14 -0.78
C LYS A 197 3.65 16.93 -1.27
N ILE A 198 2.63 16.53 -0.53
CA ILE A 198 1.78 15.38 -0.88
C ILE A 198 0.53 15.90 -1.61
N SER A 199 0.15 15.27 -2.74
CA SER A 199 -1.08 15.64 -3.43
C SER A 199 -2.31 15.37 -2.55
N GLN A 200 -3.35 16.21 -2.67
CA GLN A 200 -4.55 16.09 -1.84
C GLN A 200 -5.15 14.67 -1.88
N GLU A 201 -5.29 14.09 -3.08
CA GLU A 201 -5.78 12.71 -3.26
C GLU A 201 -4.99 11.66 -2.44
N LYS A 202 -3.65 11.76 -2.44
CA LYS A 202 -2.81 10.83 -1.67
C LYS A 202 -2.94 11.06 -0.17
N LYS A 203 -3.14 12.31 0.26
CA LYS A 203 -3.42 12.63 1.66
C LYS A 203 -4.76 12.03 2.08
N ASP A 204 -5.81 12.23 1.30
CA ASP A 204 -7.16 11.73 1.59
C ASP A 204 -7.16 10.20 1.70
N GLN A 205 -6.48 9.52 0.77
CA GLN A 205 -6.31 8.07 0.84
C GLN A 205 -5.57 7.64 2.11
N ALA A 206 -4.45 8.28 2.44
CA ALA A 206 -3.65 7.92 3.61
C ALA A 206 -4.37 8.24 4.93
N LEU A 207 -5.11 9.36 5.01
CA LEU A 207 -5.96 9.73 6.14
C LEU A 207 -7.05 8.68 6.35
N ARG A 208 -7.72 8.29 5.27
CA ARG A 208 -8.76 7.25 5.31
C ARG A 208 -8.20 5.93 5.82
N GLN A 209 -7.08 5.47 5.29
CA GLN A 209 -6.42 4.25 5.75
C GLN A 209 -6.03 4.33 7.24
N ALA A 210 -5.44 5.46 7.66
CA ALA A 210 -5.06 5.68 9.05
C ALA A 210 -6.26 5.65 10.01
N ARG A 211 -7.38 6.31 9.63
CA ARG A 211 -8.61 6.34 10.44
C ARG A 211 -9.28 4.98 10.53
N ILE A 212 -9.32 4.21 9.44
CA ILE A 212 -9.84 2.84 9.45
C ILE A 212 -9.02 1.96 10.39
N ILE A 213 -7.68 2.06 10.33
CA ILE A 213 -6.78 1.31 11.21
C ILE A 213 -6.98 1.71 12.67
N LEU A 214 -7.08 3.01 12.96
CA LEU A 214 -7.29 3.52 14.31
C LEU A 214 -8.66 3.08 14.88
N ALA A 215 -9.73 3.18 14.09
CA ALA A 215 -11.07 2.75 14.48
C ALA A 215 -11.10 1.27 14.85
N ILE A 216 -10.59 0.40 13.98
CA ILE A 216 -10.59 -1.05 14.22
C ILE A 216 -9.69 -1.41 15.41
N SER A 217 -8.49 -0.86 15.50
CA SER A 217 -7.59 -1.13 16.64
C SER A 217 -8.10 -0.63 17.98
N SER A 218 -9.04 0.32 17.99
CA SER A 218 -9.66 0.80 19.23
C SER A 218 -10.65 -0.21 19.82
N VAL A 219 -11.29 -1.05 18.99
CA VAL A 219 -12.26 -2.07 19.41
C VAL A 219 -11.72 -3.50 19.35
N MET A 220 -10.47 -3.66 18.94
CA MET A 220 -9.74 -4.94 18.81
C MET A 220 -8.46 -4.95 19.66
N ASP A 221 -8.52 -4.38 20.87
CA ASP A 221 -7.44 -4.40 21.87
C ASP A 221 -6.05 -3.96 21.33
N GLY A 222 -6.03 -2.96 20.44
CA GLY A 222 -4.81 -2.43 19.84
C GLY A 222 -4.34 -3.16 18.58
N TYR A 223 -5.10 -4.13 18.05
CA TYR A 223 -4.76 -4.86 16.84
C TYR A 223 -5.60 -4.44 15.64
N TYR A 224 -4.96 -4.38 14.47
CA TYR A 224 -5.66 -4.25 13.20
C TYR A 224 -5.83 -5.61 12.54
N VAL A 225 -7.05 -5.89 12.08
CA VAL A 225 -7.43 -7.15 11.43
C VAL A 225 -7.12 -7.10 9.94
N GLN A 226 -6.45 -8.13 9.43
CA GLN A 226 -6.12 -8.26 8.00
C GLN A 226 -6.63 -9.59 7.45
N ARG A 227 -7.56 -9.54 6.49
CA ARG A 227 -8.10 -10.75 5.86
C ARG A 227 -7.11 -11.35 4.87
N LYS A 228 -6.72 -12.60 5.08
CA LYS A 228 -5.77 -13.32 4.22
C LYS A 228 -6.35 -13.53 2.84
N LYS A 229 -5.51 -13.32 1.82
CA LYS A 229 -5.77 -13.60 0.42
C LYS A 229 -4.56 -14.37 -0.14
N PRO A 230 -4.57 -15.71 -0.04
CA PRO A 230 -3.48 -16.54 -0.56
C PRO A 230 -3.29 -16.34 -2.06
N SER A 231 -2.05 -16.21 -2.51
CA SER A 231 -1.69 -16.15 -3.92
C SER A 231 -1.25 -17.52 -4.42
N PRO A 232 -1.57 -17.90 -5.68
CA PRO A 232 -0.94 -19.04 -6.33
C PRO A 232 0.59 -18.94 -6.42
N PHE A 233 1.17 -17.76 -6.20
CA PHE A 233 2.62 -17.50 -6.19
C PHE A 233 3.26 -17.73 -4.80
N GLY A 234 2.58 -18.36 -3.85
CA GLY A 234 3.11 -18.71 -2.53
C GLY A 234 2.97 -17.60 -1.47
N ARG A 235 2.91 -16.33 -1.89
CA ARG A 235 2.71 -15.19 -0.97
C ARG A 235 1.29 -15.11 -0.42
N VAL A 236 1.15 -14.66 0.83
CA VAL A 236 -0.13 -14.23 1.41
C VAL A 236 -0.25 -12.71 1.26
N TYR A 237 -1.23 -12.27 0.48
CA TYR A 237 -1.66 -10.87 0.43
C TYR A 237 -2.84 -10.67 1.37
N TYR A 238 -3.29 -9.42 1.51
CA TYR A 238 -4.47 -9.09 2.30
C TYR A 238 -5.51 -8.35 1.48
N GLU A 239 -6.78 -8.56 1.80
CA GLU A 239 -7.88 -7.80 1.21
C GLU A 239 -7.98 -6.40 1.82
N GLY A 240 -8.38 -5.43 0.99
CA GLY A 240 -8.65 -4.08 1.47
C GLY A 240 -7.40 -3.36 1.96
N THR A 241 -7.50 -2.58 3.02
CA THR A 241 -6.37 -1.86 3.63
C THR A 241 -5.55 -2.81 4.51
N SER A 242 -4.23 -2.84 4.34
CA SER A 242 -3.31 -3.71 5.08
C SER A 242 -1.93 -3.09 5.26
N VAL A 243 -1.13 -3.62 6.19
CA VAL A 243 0.26 -3.20 6.43
C VAL A 243 1.13 -3.31 5.18
N GLN A 244 0.79 -4.24 4.26
CA GLN A 244 1.49 -4.44 3.01
C GLN A 244 1.24 -3.31 1.99
N ASN A 245 0.03 -2.77 1.92
CA ASN A 245 -0.36 -1.82 0.86
C ASN A 245 -0.54 -0.37 1.30
N ILE A 246 -0.49 -0.08 2.60
CA ILE A 246 -0.36 1.30 3.10
C ILE A 246 1.01 1.88 2.73
N ASN A 247 1.06 3.21 2.61
CA ASN A 247 2.31 3.91 2.31
C ASN A 247 3.34 3.75 3.44
N LYS A 248 4.63 3.95 3.12
CA LYS A 248 5.74 3.69 4.05
C LYS A 248 5.68 4.52 5.35
N GLU A 249 5.21 5.78 5.26
CA GLU A 249 5.07 6.64 6.44
C GLU A 249 3.93 6.19 7.35
N LEU A 250 2.76 5.84 6.77
CA LEU A 250 1.68 5.26 7.54
C LEU A 250 2.08 3.90 8.15
N ARG A 251 2.81 3.06 7.42
CA ARG A 251 3.32 1.79 7.95
C ARG A 251 4.25 1.99 9.15
N ARG A 252 5.18 2.94 9.04
CA ARG A 252 6.05 3.38 10.13
C ARG A 252 5.22 3.84 11.33
N ALA A 253 4.17 4.63 11.09
CA ALA A 253 3.29 5.08 12.15
C ALA A 253 2.55 3.92 12.85
N VAL A 254 2.00 2.99 12.07
CA VAL A 254 1.26 1.81 12.55
C VAL A 254 2.14 0.87 13.37
N LEU A 255 3.33 0.53 12.87
CA LEU A 255 4.22 -0.42 13.54
C LEU A 255 4.97 0.19 14.73
N GLY A 256 5.11 1.52 14.75
CA GLY A 256 5.85 2.28 15.76
C GLY A 256 7.34 1.98 15.72
N ASN A 257 7.98 2.00 16.90
CA ASN A 257 9.39 1.64 17.03
C ASN A 257 9.61 0.15 16.72
N CYS A 258 10.30 -0.14 15.62
CA CYS A 258 10.63 -1.49 15.19
C CYS A 258 11.84 -1.51 14.25
N TRP A 259 12.23 -2.72 13.85
CA TRP A 259 13.33 -2.96 12.92
C TRP A 259 12.81 -3.74 11.73
N GLU A 260 12.95 -3.17 10.54
CA GLU A 260 12.70 -3.79 9.24
C GLU A 260 13.93 -4.61 8.84
N TYR A 261 13.75 -5.88 8.50
CA TYR A 261 14.77 -6.76 7.94
C TYR A 261 14.34 -7.20 6.55
N ASP A 262 15.14 -6.89 5.54
CA ASP A 262 14.86 -7.10 4.13
C ASP A 262 16.01 -7.86 3.46
N ILE A 263 15.69 -8.74 2.51
CA ILE A 263 16.70 -9.52 1.79
C ILE A 263 17.48 -8.60 0.84
N ARG A 264 18.81 -8.53 1.01
CA ARG A 264 19.68 -7.70 0.17
C ARG A 264 19.67 -8.21 -1.27
N SER A 265 19.22 -7.36 -2.20
CA SER A 265 19.23 -7.66 -3.65
C SER A 265 18.52 -8.99 -3.97
N SER A 266 17.40 -9.27 -3.29
CA SER A 266 16.76 -10.59 -3.21
C SER A 266 16.72 -11.38 -4.52
N VAL A 267 16.05 -10.88 -5.55
CA VAL A 267 15.92 -11.59 -6.86
C VAL A 267 17.27 -11.88 -7.53
N VAL A 268 18.29 -11.04 -7.30
CA VAL A 268 19.62 -11.22 -7.90
C VAL A 268 20.40 -12.29 -7.14
N ALA A 269 20.34 -12.24 -5.80
CA ALA A 269 20.93 -13.26 -4.93
C ALA A 269 20.28 -14.64 -5.16
N TRP A 270 18.96 -14.67 -5.35
CA TRP A 270 18.21 -15.86 -5.74
C TRP A 270 18.78 -16.49 -7.01
N LYS A 271 18.84 -15.73 -8.11
CA LYS A 271 19.35 -16.22 -9.40
C LYS A 271 20.79 -16.69 -9.31
N MET A 272 21.63 -15.97 -8.57
CA MET A 272 23.04 -16.34 -8.39
C MET A 272 23.22 -17.67 -7.66
N GLY A 273 22.25 -18.10 -6.83
CA GLY A 273 22.24 -19.45 -6.26
C GLY A 273 22.33 -20.56 -7.31
N TRP A 274 21.82 -20.31 -8.52
CA TRP A 274 21.81 -21.26 -9.63
C TRP A 274 23.05 -21.19 -10.53
N ALA A 275 23.93 -20.20 -10.32
CA ALA A 275 25.08 -19.95 -11.19
C ALA A 275 26.08 -21.10 -11.21
N LYS A 276 26.32 -21.74 -10.06
CA LYS A 276 27.22 -22.89 -9.96
C LYS A 276 26.67 -24.10 -10.74
N GLN A 277 25.39 -24.41 -10.57
CA GLN A 277 24.73 -25.47 -11.32
C GLN A 277 24.80 -25.23 -12.83
N TYR A 278 24.63 -23.98 -13.27
CA TYR A 278 24.77 -23.61 -14.68
C TYR A 278 26.18 -23.93 -15.23
N ILE A 279 27.24 -23.58 -14.49
CA ILE A 279 28.63 -23.85 -14.89
C ILE A 279 28.91 -25.35 -14.91
N ASP A 280 28.52 -26.05 -13.85
CA ASP A 280 28.75 -27.49 -13.72
C ASP A 280 28.05 -28.26 -14.85
N ALA A 281 26.84 -27.85 -15.25
CA ALA A 281 26.10 -28.45 -16.36
C ALA A 281 26.78 -28.30 -17.73
N ARG A 282 27.69 -27.33 -17.91
CA ARG A 282 28.49 -27.18 -19.14
C ARG A 282 29.75 -28.03 -19.14
N GLY A 283 30.20 -28.50 -17.96
CA GLY A 283 31.36 -29.40 -17.83
C GLY A 283 32.71 -28.80 -18.22
N GLN A 284 32.79 -27.47 -18.36
CA GLN A 284 33.99 -26.76 -18.86
C GLN A 284 34.93 -26.28 -17.75
N GLY A 285 34.58 -26.47 -16.48
CA GLY A 285 35.39 -26.02 -15.34
C GLY A 285 35.61 -24.50 -15.32
N GLU A 286 34.67 -23.72 -15.88
CA GLU A 286 34.77 -22.26 -15.91
C GLU A 286 34.76 -21.69 -14.48
N ASP A 287 35.53 -20.62 -14.27
CA ASP A 287 35.54 -19.91 -12.99
C ASP A 287 34.27 -19.06 -12.85
N LEU A 288 33.50 -19.32 -11.79
CA LEU A 288 32.27 -18.59 -11.44
C LEU A 288 32.47 -17.08 -11.46
N ARG A 289 33.60 -16.58 -10.94
CA ARG A 289 33.87 -15.15 -10.85
C ARG A 289 34.15 -14.52 -12.21
N LYS A 290 34.62 -15.30 -13.18
CA LYS A 290 34.83 -14.84 -14.56
C LYS A 290 33.53 -14.82 -15.35
N VAL A 291 32.67 -15.83 -15.18
CA VAL A 291 31.41 -15.94 -15.91
C VAL A 291 30.36 -14.94 -15.41
N PHE A 292 30.30 -14.72 -14.10
CA PHE A 292 29.27 -13.87 -13.44
C PHE A 292 29.88 -12.66 -12.71
N SER A 293 30.91 -12.06 -13.31
CA SER A 293 31.69 -10.98 -12.69
C SER A 293 30.85 -9.76 -12.31
N ALA A 294 29.94 -9.31 -13.18
CA ALA A 294 29.16 -8.10 -12.96
C ALA A 294 28.10 -8.32 -11.88
N THR A 295 27.46 -9.49 -11.86
CA THR A 295 26.45 -9.86 -10.87
C THR A 295 27.09 -10.08 -9.50
N LEU A 296 28.26 -10.72 -9.43
CA LEU A 296 29.00 -10.86 -8.17
C LEU A 296 29.44 -9.50 -7.63
N ASN A 297 29.99 -8.61 -8.47
CA ASN A 297 30.34 -7.25 -8.05
C ASN A 297 29.11 -6.49 -7.54
N PHE A 298 27.95 -6.61 -8.18
CA PHE A 298 26.70 -6.02 -7.69
C PHE A 298 26.25 -6.56 -6.32
N LEU A 299 26.48 -7.85 -6.06
CA LEU A 299 26.11 -8.49 -4.78
C LEU A 299 27.11 -8.20 -3.67
N GLU A 300 28.41 -8.28 -3.95
CA GLU A 300 29.50 -8.12 -2.99
C GLU A 300 29.74 -6.63 -2.69
N ASP A 301 30.02 -5.83 -3.71
CA ASP A 301 30.33 -4.39 -3.62
C ASP A 301 29.35 -3.53 -4.41
N LYS A 302 28.11 -3.50 -3.93
CA LYS A 302 27.03 -2.73 -4.54
C LYS A 302 27.32 -1.23 -4.59
N ALA A 303 28.07 -0.69 -3.62
CA ALA A 303 28.31 0.74 -3.52
C ALA A 303 29.24 1.20 -4.64
N ASP A 304 30.35 0.48 -4.84
CA ASP A 304 31.30 0.75 -5.92
C ASP A 304 30.66 0.52 -7.30
N PHE A 305 29.98 -0.63 -7.48
CA PHE A 305 29.26 -0.94 -8.71
C PHE A 305 28.28 0.17 -9.10
N MET A 306 27.44 0.62 -8.16
CA MET A 306 26.46 1.68 -8.41
C MET A 306 27.12 3.05 -8.60
N GLY A 307 28.26 3.30 -7.95
CA GLY A 307 29.06 4.51 -8.12
C GLY A 307 29.63 4.64 -9.52
N THR A 308 30.23 3.56 -10.02
CA THR A 308 30.79 3.46 -11.37
C THR A 308 29.73 3.67 -12.44
N VAL A 309 28.62 2.92 -12.37
CA VAL A 309 27.53 3.07 -13.36
C VAL A 309 26.92 4.46 -13.31
N ARG A 310 26.80 5.08 -12.12
CA ARG A 310 26.31 6.47 -11.99
C ARG A 310 27.20 7.44 -12.74
N TYR A 311 28.52 7.32 -12.57
CA TYR A 311 29.49 8.19 -13.21
C TYR A 311 29.40 8.14 -14.73
N PHE A 312 29.29 6.94 -15.32
CA PHE A 312 29.20 6.78 -16.77
C PHE A 312 27.80 7.06 -17.36
N THR A 313 26.75 6.89 -16.55
CA THR A 313 25.36 7.14 -17.00
C THR A 313 25.02 8.63 -17.02
N PHE A 314 25.32 9.35 -15.93
CA PHE A 314 24.90 10.73 -15.75
C PHE A 314 26.09 11.67 -15.86
N GLY A 315 26.38 12.08 -17.09
CA GLY A 315 27.41 13.10 -17.38
C GLY A 315 27.01 14.50 -16.89
N ASP A 316 27.89 15.47 -17.10
CA ASP A 316 27.69 16.86 -16.67
C ASP A 316 26.48 17.54 -17.34
N ASP A 317 26.05 17.02 -18.49
CA ASP A 317 24.88 17.44 -19.26
C ASP A 317 23.56 16.76 -18.82
N SER A 318 23.60 15.83 -17.86
CA SER A 318 22.40 15.17 -17.38
C SER A 318 21.49 16.15 -16.62
N PRO A 319 20.19 16.22 -16.94
CA PRO A 319 19.24 17.04 -16.20
C PRO A 319 18.84 16.42 -14.85
N VAL A 320 19.34 15.22 -14.52
CA VAL A 320 18.97 14.49 -13.31
C VAL A 320 19.82 14.94 -12.12
N HIS A 321 19.17 15.52 -11.10
CA HIS A 321 19.83 15.90 -9.85
C HIS A 321 20.56 14.73 -9.20
N LYS A 322 21.78 14.96 -8.66
CA LYS A 322 22.66 13.92 -8.10
C LYS A 322 21.96 13.02 -7.07
N ASP A 323 21.08 13.56 -6.23
CA ASP A 323 20.34 12.79 -5.22
C ASP A 323 19.29 11.81 -5.80
N LEU A 324 18.85 12.02 -7.04
CA LEU A 324 17.88 11.16 -7.71
C LEU A 324 18.56 10.04 -8.51
N GLN A 325 19.80 10.26 -8.97
CA GLN A 325 20.52 9.31 -9.81
C GLN A 325 20.62 7.90 -9.20
N PRO A 326 21.02 7.71 -7.91
CA PRO A 326 21.08 6.37 -7.31
C PRO A 326 19.71 5.68 -7.26
N LYS A 327 18.62 6.45 -7.09
CA LYS A 327 17.26 5.89 -7.04
C LYS A 327 16.83 5.37 -8.42
N LEU A 328 17.15 6.11 -9.49
CA LEU A 328 16.86 5.69 -10.86
C LEU A 328 17.65 4.43 -11.23
N LEU A 329 18.95 4.38 -10.93
CA LEU A 329 19.76 3.19 -11.18
C LEU A 329 19.24 1.98 -10.40
N LYS A 330 18.87 2.16 -9.12
CA LYS A 330 18.30 1.08 -8.32
C LYS A 330 17.04 0.52 -8.97
N GLN A 331 16.15 1.40 -9.44
CA GLN A 331 14.94 1.00 -10.16
C GLN A 331 15.27 0.28 -11.48
N ALA A 332 16.26 0.76 -12.24
CA ALA A 332 16.67 0.16 -13.50
C ALA A 332 17.21 -1.26 -13.31
N PHE A 333 18.16 -1.47 -12.38
CA PHE A 333 18.69 -2.80 -12.09
C PHE A 333 17.63 -3.77 -11.53
N THR A 334 16.72 -3.29 -10.68
CA THR A 334 15.59 -4.09 -10.22
C THR A 334 14.69 -4.49 -11.41
N ALA A 335 14.36 -3.56 -12.30
CA ALA A 335 13.55 -3.85 -13.48
C ALA A 335 14.23 -4.87 -14.43
N ILE A 336 15.53 -4.73 -14.67
CA ILE A 336 16.33 -5.69 -15.46
C ILE A 336 16.27 -7.08 -14.82
N SER A 337 16.38 -7.16 -13.50
CA SER A 337 16.34 -8.43 -12.77
C SER A 337 14.96 -9.11 -12.84
N PHE A 338 13.90 -8.38 -13.18
CA PHE A 338 12.57 -8.93 -13.49
C PHE A 338 12.32 -9.07 -15.02
N GLY A 339 13.35 -8.98 -15.84
CA GLY A 339 13.27 -9.20 -17.29
C GLY A 339 12.79 -8.00 -18.09
N ALA A 340 12.97 -6.76 -17.58
CA ALA A 340 12.74 -5.56 -18.36
C ALA A 340 13.57 -5.59 -19.66
N ARG A 341 12.90 -5.30 -20.78
CA ARG A 341 13.52 -5.33 -22.10
C ARG A 341 14.30 -4.02 -22.35
N GLN A 342 15.35 -4.11 -23.15
CA GLN A 342 16.17 -2.97 -23.58
C GLN A 342 15.49 -2.09 -24.64
N ASN A 343 14.38 -2.56 -25.21
CA ASN A 343 13.62 -1.89 -26.26
C ASN A 343 13.23 -0.47 -25.81
N THR A 344 13.29 0.49 -26.71
CA THR A 344 12.90 1.88 -26.47
C THR A 344 11.50 2.20 -26.98
N THR A 345 10.92 1.34 -27.82
CA THR A 345 9.59 1.51 -28.42
C THR A 345 8.48 0.99 -27.52
N GLY A 346 7.50 1.84 -27.24
CA GLY A 346 6.23 1.44 -26.63
C GLY A 346 5.44 0.50 -27.53
N TRP A 347 4.57 -0.31 -26.93
CA TRP A 347 3.63 -1.15 -27.65
C TRP A 347 2.20 -0.86 -27.21
N GLN A 348 1.24 -1.16 -28.07
CA GLN A 348 -0.17 -0.99 -27.75
C GLN A 348 -0.65 -2.18 -26.89
N ASN A 349 -1.28 -1.87 -25.76
CA ASN A 349 -1.84 -2.85 -24.84
C ASN A 349 -3.24 -3.33 -25.30
N GLU A 350 -3.71 -4.41 -24.69
CA GLU A 350 -5.03 -5.03 -24.98
C GLU A 350 -6.22 -4.08 -24.73
N SER A 351 -5.99 -2.99 -23.99
CA SER A 351 -6.99 -1.94 -23.71
C SER A 351 -6.91 -0.75 -24.69
N GLY A 352 -6.11 -0.86 -25.75
CA GLY A 352 -5.93 0.19 -26.77
C GLY A 352 -5.02 1.35 -26.37
N GLY A 353 -4.43 1.32 -25.16
CA GLY A 353 -3.47 2.31 -24.68
C GLY A 353 -2.03 1.98 -25.04
N TRP A 354 -1.14 2.97 -25.00
CA TRP A 354 0.30 2.74 -25.19
C TRP A 354 0.97 2.40 -23.86
N THR A 355 1.78 1.35 -23.85
CA THR A 355 2.61 0.94 -22.71
C THR A 355 4.07 1.11 -23.09
N ASN A 356 4.82 1.84 -22.27
CA ASN A 356 6.26 2.01 -22.46
C ASN A 356 7.05 0.86 -21.82
N PRO A 357 8.26 0.57 -22.33
CA PRO A 357 9.23 -0.27 -21.64
C PRO A 357 9.62 0.35 -20.30
N ALA A 358 9.79 -0.46 -19.25
CA ALA A 358 10.06 0.02 -17.90
C ALA A 358 11.30 0.93 -17.81
N LEU A 359 12.35 0.64 -18.57
CA LEU A 359 13.58 1.47 -18.59
C LEU A 359 13.34 2.88 -19.17
N VAL A 360 12.37 3.05 -20.08
CA VAL A 360 11.98 4.36 -20.62
C VAL A 360 11.28 5.20 -19.55
N ASP A 361 10.44 4.58 -18.72
CA ASP A 361 9.74 5.27 -17.64
C ASP A 361 10.65 5.61 -16.46
N ILE A 362 11.69 4.80 -16.22
CA ILE A 362 12.69 5.00 -15.16
C ILE A 362 13.73 6.05 -15.60
N ILE A 363 14.48 5.79 -16.68
CA ILE A 363 15.48 6.72 -17.21
C ILE A 363 14.85 7.43 -18.41
N LYS A 364 14.16 8.53 -18.13
CA LYS A 364 13.36 9.27 -19.12
C LYS A 364 14.22 9.99 -20.15
N ASN A 365 15.35 10.57 -19.71
CA ASN A 365 16.29 11.22 -20.61
C ASN A 365 16.90 10.17 -21.55
N GLY A 366 16.79 10.41 -22.87
CA GLY A 366 17.24 9.47 -23.89
C GLY A 366 18.75 9.26 -23.92
N ILE A 367 19.53 10.33 -23.69
CA ILE A 367 20.99 10.33 -23.70
C ILE A 367 21.53 9.55 -22.48
N ASP A 368 21.02 9.83 -21.29
CA ASP A 368 21.39 9.10 -20.07
C ASP A 368 21.06 7.61 -20.22
N ARG A 369 19.91 7.28 -20.82
CA ARG A 369 19.51 5.89 -21.07
C ARG A 369 20.41 5.20 -22.09
N GLU A 370 20.84 5.89 -23.13
CA GLU A 370 21.78 5.37 -24.11
C GLU A 370 23.15 5.09 -23.46
N ARG A 371 23.66 6.02 -22.66
CA ARG A 371 24.90 5.83 -21.86
C ARG A 371 24.79 4.65 -20.92
N PHE A 372 23.67 4.54 -20.18
CA PHE A 372 23.40 3.43 -19.28
C PHE A 372 23.43 2.08 -20.01
N LEU A 373 22.83 1.98 -21.20
CA LEU A 373 22.81 0.74 -21.98
C LEU A 373 24.13 0.47 -22.72
N ALA A 374 24.94 1.50 -22.98
CA ALA A 374 26.26 1.37 -23.58
C ALA A 374 27.36 1.00 -22.57
N ASP A 375 27.10 1.18 -21.27
CA ASP A 375 28.05 0.86 -20.20
C ASP A 375 28.41 -0.64 -20.20
N PRO A 376 29.70 -1.03 -20.29
CA PRO A 376 30.10 -2.43 -20.34
C PRO A 376 29.69 -3.24 -19.12
N THR A 377 29.68 -2.63 -17.93
CA THR A 377 29.27 -3.29 -16.69
C THR A 377 27.76 -3.56 -16.70
N VAL A 378 26.95 -2.63 -17.19
CA VAL A 378 25.51 -2.82 -17.38
C VAL A 378 25.23 -3.91 -18.42
N GLN A 379 25.94 -3.91 -19.55
CA GLN A 379 25.78 -4.95 -20.58
C GLN A 379 26.13 -6.35 -20.06
N ALA A 380 27.26 -6.47 -19.36
CA ALA A 380 27.67 -7.72 -18.72
C ALA A 380 26.61 -8.18 -17.71
N TYR A 381 26.12 -7.28 -16.85
CA TYR A 381 25.05 -7.59 -15.90
C TYR A 381 23.78 -8.09 -16.59
N ILE A 382 23.29 -7.41 -17.63
CA ILE A 382 22.08 -7.83 -18.36
C ILE A 382 22.28 -9.21 -19.00
N ASN A 383 23.44 -9.45 -19.61
CA ASN A 383 23.76 -10.73 -20.22
C ASN A 383 23.80 -11.87 -19.18
N GLU A 384 24.50 -11.66 -18.07
CA GLU A 384 24.59 -12.61 -16.96
C GLU A 384 23.21 -12.95 -16.38
N GLN A 385 22.34 -11.94 -16.16
CA GLN A 385 20.96 -12.17 -15.72
C GLN A 385 20.13 -12.95 -16.73
N SER A 386 20.31 -12.68 -18.04
CA SER A 386 19.63 -13.40 -19.11
C SER A 386 20.07 -14.87 -19.21
N ILE A 387 21.36 -15.15 -18.96
CA ILE A 387 21.90 -16.51 -18.87
C ILE A 387 21.19 -17.28 -17.76
N LEU A 388 21.14 -16.73 -16.55
CA LEU A 388 20.49 -17.37 -15.40
C LEU A 388 18.98 -17.57 -15.63
N ASP A 389 18.30 -16.56 -16.18
CA ASP A 389 16.87 -16.66 -16.51
C ASP A 389 16.59 -17.77 -17.52
N THR A 390 17.47 -17.93 -18.51
CA THR A 390 17.35 -18.98 -19.53
C THR A 390 17.61 -20.34 -18.91
N HIS A 391 18.69 -20.49 -18.15
CA HIS A 391 19.01 -21.74 -17.47
C HIS A 391 17.87 -22.23 -16.56
N LEU A 392 17.33 -21.34 -15.71
CA LEU A 392 16.19 -21.63 -14.83
C LEU A 392 14.96 -22.09 -15.62
N TYR A 393 14.65 -21.41 -16.72
CA TYR A 393 13.51 -21.77 -17.56
C TYR A 393 13.70 -23.13 -18.25
N GLU A 394 14.90 -23.42 -18.75
CA GLU A 394 15.23 -24.74 -19.30
C GLU A 394 15.11 -25.84 -18.25
N LEU A 395 15.59 -25.58 -17.02
CA LEU A 395 15.47 -26.52 -15.90
C LEU A 395 14.00 -26.82 -15.58
N VAL A 396 13.12 -25.82 -15.57
CA VAL A 396 11.66 -26.03 -15.38
C VAL A 396 11.08 -26.89 -16.49
N LYS A 397 11.46 -26.66 -17.76
CA LYS A 397 10.98 -27.50 -18.87
C LYS A 397 11.41 -28.96 -18.74
N ALA A 398 12.58 -29.20 -18.15
CA ALA A 398 13.08 -30.54 -17.90
C ALA A 398 12.42 -31.20 -16.68
N THR A 399 12.27 -30.47 -15.57
CA THR A 399 11.99 -31.06 -14.24
C THR A 399 10.59 -30.75 -13.69
N ARG A 400 9.97 -29.63 -14.10
CA ARG A 400 8.71 -29.10 -13.56
C ARG A 400 7.72 -28.77 -14.68
N ARG A 401 7.48 -29.74 -15.54
CA ARG A 401 6.53 -29.62 -16.67
C ARG A 401 5.10 -29.30 -16.23
N ASP A 402 4.74 -29.65 -14.99
CA ASP A 402 3.47 -29.28 -14.35
C ASP A 402 3.25 -27.76 -14.32
N LEU A 403 4.31 -26.95 -14.20
CA LEU A 403 4.19 -25.50 -14.18
C LEU A 403 3.83 -24.92 -15.56
N LEU A 404 4.20 -25.61 -16.64
CA LEU A 404 3.95 -25.13 -18.01
C LEU A 404 2.47 -25.17 -18.39
N SER A 405 1.67 -26.04 -17.75
CA SER A 405 0.24 -26.19 -18.01
C SER A 405 -0.65 -25.31 -17.14
N LYS A 406 -0.09 -24.62 -16.12
CA LYS A 406 -0.87 -23.76 -15.22
C LYS A 406 -1.30 -22.49 -15.95
N SER A 407 -2.60 -22.28 -16.08
CA SER A 407 -3.20 -21.14 -16.81
C SER A 407 -2.69 -19.77 -16.35
N PHE A 408 -2.48 -19.59 -15.04
CA PHE A 408 -1.97 -18.34 -14.48
C PHE A 408 -0.48 -18.07 -14.81
N LEU A 409 0.26 -19.09 -15.27
CA LEU A 409 1.65 -18.99 -15.75
C LEU A 409 1.73 -18.89 -17.29
N GLN A 410 0.60 -18.96 -17.98
CA GLN A 410 0.52 -18.82 -19.43
C GLN A 410 0.17 -17.39 -19.84
N THR A 411 0.50 -17.08 -21.10
CA THR A 411 0.01 -15.89 -21.81
C THR A 411 -1.46 -16.09 -22.20
N PRO A 412 -2.20 -15.02 -22.60
CA PRO A 412 -3.58 -15.16 -23.06
C PRO A 412 -3.75 -16.14 -24.24
N SER A 413 -2.70 -16.40 -25.02
CA SER A 413 -2.68 -17.40 -26.10
C SER A 413 -2.44 -18.84 -25.62
N GLY A 414 -2.36 -19.08 -24.31
CA GLY A 414 -2.12 -20.39 -23.70
C GLY A 414 -0.65 -20.84 -23.70
N ARG A 415 0.28 -20.03 -24.21
CA ARG A 415 1.72 -20.37 -24.21
C ARG A 415 2.37 -20.08 -22.85
N PRO A 416 3.25 -20.96 -22.32
CA PRO A 416 3.97 -20.70 -21.09
C PRO A 416 4.77 -19.40 -21.16
N SER A 417 4.65 -18.57 -20.11
CA SER A 417 5.37 -17.31 -20.03
C SER A 417 6.62 -17.47 -19.16
N LYS A 418 7.81 -17.32 -19.77
CA LYS A 418 9.10 -17.36 -19.07
C LYS A 418 9.12 -16.41 -17.86
N SER A 419 8.67 -15.17 -18.03
CA SER A 419 8.68 -14.17 -16.95
C SER A 419 7.73 -14.54 -15.80
N LYS A 420 6.52 -15.04 -16.09
CA LYS A 420 5.59 -15.48 -15.05
C LYS A 420 6.11 -16.69 -14.28
N ILE A 421 6.74 -17.64 -14.97
CA ILE A 421 7.35 -18.83 -14.35
C ILE A 421 8.50 -18.43 -13.43
N LEU A 422 9.41 -17.57 -13.89
CA LEU A 422 10.51 -17.08 -13.04
C LEU A 422 9.99 -16.32 -11.81
N ALA A 423 8.97 -15.46 -12.00
CA ALA A 423 8.33 -14.77 -10.89
C ALA A 423 7.63 -15.73 -9.91
N TYR A 424 7.08 -16.84 -10.40
CA TYR A 424 6.48 -17.89 -9.56
C TYR A 424 7.53 -18.59 -8.70
N LEU A 425 8.65 -19.02 -9.29
CA LEU A 425 9.72 -19.69 -8.55
C LEU A 425 10.31 -18.74 -7.50
N TYR A 426 10.69 -17.53 -7.92
CA TYR A 426 11.25 -16.53 -7.01
C TYR A 426 10.34 -16.24 -5.82
N GLN A 427 9.03 -16.06 -6.03
CA GLN A 427 8.11 -15.75 -4.92
C GLN A 427 7.92 -16.92 -3.94
N HIS A 428 8.02 -18.16 -4.41
CA HIS A 428 7.98 -19.33 -3.53
C HIS A 428 9.26 -19.42 -2.70
N ASP A 429 10.42 -19.34 -3.35
CA ASP A 429 11.71 -19.42 -2.68
C ASP A 429 11.90 -18.24 -1.70
N GLU A 430 11.45 -17.04 -2.08
CA GLU A 430 11.43 -15.88 -1.17
C GLU A 430 10.53 -16.13 0.05
N THR A 431 9.36 -16.74 -0.14
CA THR A 431 8.46 -17.06 0.99
C THR A 431 9.12 -18.08 1.92
N GLU A 432 9.72 -19.14 1.37
CA GLU A 432 10.46 -20.16 2.11
C GLU A 432 11.63 -19.58 2.92
N VAL A 433 12.46 -18.75 2.28
CA VAL A 433 13.58 -18.08 2.95
C VAL A 433 13.10 -17.21 4.11
N MET A 434 12.00 -16.49 3.91
CA MET A 434 11.43 -15.62 4.94
C MET A 434 10.76 -16.41 6.08
N ASP A 435 10.24 -17.61 5.79
CA ASP A 435 9.76 -18.54 6.81
C ASP A 435 10.91 -19.04 7.69
N ILE A 436 12.09 -19.33 7.09
CA ILE A 436 13.31 -19.67 7.85
C ILE A 436 13.71 -18.53 8.79
N VAL A 437 13.68 -17.28 8.31
CA VAL A 437 13.97 -16.11 9.16
C VAL A 437 13.04 -16.06 10.37
N CYS A 438 11.75 -16.31 10.16
CA CYS A 438 10.76 -16.30 11.25
C CYS A 438 10.98 -17.48 12.21
N GLU A 439 11.23 -18.68 11.70
CA GLU A 439 11.46 -19.89 12.48
C GLU A 439 12.67 -19.73 13.42
N VAL A 440 13.83 -19.33 12.89
CA VAL A 440 15.05 -19.13 13.68
C VAL A 440 14.89 -17.96 14.64
N ALA A 441 14.26 -16.86 14.22
CA ALA A 441 14.00 -15.74 15.13
C ALA A 441 13.09 -16.15 16.31
N ALA A 442 12.04 -16.93 16.06
CA ALA A 442 11.13 -17.41 17.09
C ALA A 442 11.83 -18.31 18.13
N GLN A 443 12.79 -19.15 17.71
CA GLN A 443 13.61 -19.96 18.63
C GLN A 443 14.39 -19.11 19.66
N HIS A 444 14.68 -17.85 19.32
CA HIS A 444 15.33 -16.88 20.20
C HIS A 444 14.35 -15.87 20.83
N GLY A 445 13.05 -16.19 20.85
CA GLY A 445 12.00 -15.33 21.42
C GLY A 445 11.81 -14.02 20.66
N ARG A 446 12.09 -14.01 19.36
CA ARG A 446 11.89 -12.85 18.47
C ARG A 446 10.71 -13.11 17.55
N GLU A 447 9.51 -12.78 18.03
CA GLU A 447 8.30 -12.89 17.22
C GLU A 447 8.19 -11.77 16.18
N PRO A 448 7.86 -12.08 14.91
CA PRO A 448 7.63 -11.09 13.88
C PRO A 448 6.34 -10.30 14.15
N VAL A 449 6.41 -8.99 13.98
CA VAL A 449 5.29 -8.05 14.16
C VAL A 449 4.46 -7.91 12.90
N ALA A 450 5.12 -7.99 11.74
CA ALA A 450 4.49 -7.90 10.43
C ALA A 450 5.39 -8.52 9.36
N ARG A 451 4.78 -8.95 8.25
CA ARG A 451 5.45 -9.40 7.02
C ARG A 451 4.97 -8.58 5.84
N VAL A 452 5.91 -8.00 5.09
CA VAL A 452 5.63 -7.20 3.89
C VAL A 452 6.57 -7.62 2.78
N HIS A 453 6.11 -8.50 1.89
CA HIS A 453 6.92 -9.05 0.80
C HIS A 453 8.21 -9.70 1.33
N ASP A 454 9.37 -9.20 0.91
CA ASP A 454 10.72 -9.57 1.31
C ASP A 454 11.20 -8.91 2.63
N ALA A 455 10.31 -8.22 3.35
CA ALA A 455 10.61 -7.61 4.64
C ALA A 455 9.85 -8.23 5.83
N ILE A 456 10.55 -8.48 6.94
CA ILE A 456 10.00 -8.84 8.25
C ILE A 456 10.30 -7.72 9.26
N PHE A 457 9.34 -7.46 10.14
CA PHE A 457 9.47 -6.45 11.18
C PHE A 457 9.57 -7.08 12.56
N PHE A 458 10.55 -6.69 13.36
CA PHE A 458 10.69 -7.11 14.76
C PHE A 458 10.63 -5.90 15.70
N LYS A 459 10.05 -6.03 16.89
CA LYS A 459 10.04 -4.94 17.89
C LYS A 459 11.44 -4.57 18.37
N ARG A 460 12.33 -5.57 18.49
CA ARG A 460 13.70 -5.38 18.97
C ARG A 460 14.68 -5.74 17.86
N LYS A 461 15.83 -5.06 17.85
CA LYS A 461 16.93 -5.37 16.94
C LYS A 461 17.41 -6.80 17.17
N LEU A 462 17.57 -7.57 16.12
CA LEU A 462 18.30 -8.84 16.15
C LEU A 462 19.76 -8.56 16.49
N SER A 463 20.36 -9.36 17.37
CA SER A 463 21.79 -9.28 17.64
C SER A 463 22.58 -9.63 16.38
N VAL A 464 23.86 -9.24 16.35
CA VAL A 464 24.75 -9.58 15.24
C VAL A 464 24.84 -11.08 15.06
N ASP A 465 24.99 -11.82 16.16
CA ASP A 465 25.10 -13.28 16.15
C ASP A 465 23.82 -13.96 15.65
N LEU A 466 22.65 -13.55 16.17
CA LEU A 466 21.36 -14.11 15.72
C LEU A 466 21.11 -13.83 14.24
N ARG A 467 21.44 -12.61 13.77
CA ARG A 467 21.34 -12.30 12.34
C ARG A 467 22.29 -13.16 11.51
N HIS A 468 23.51 -13.39 11.98
CA HIS A 468 24.47 -14.23 11.29
C HIS A 468 23.99 -15.69 11.22
N GLU A 469 23.47 -16.23 12.33
CA GLU A 469 22.86 -17.56 12.39
C GLU A 469 21.67 -17.71 11.42
N ILE A 470 20.78 -16.72 11.40
CA ILE A 470 19.68 -16.66 10.43
C ILE A 470 20.24 -16.69 9.00
N GLU A 471 21.20 -15.83 8.68
CA GLU A 471 21.80 -15.78 7.34
C GLU A 471 22.47 -17.11 6.97
N MET A 472 23.18 -17.77 7.89
CA MET A 472 23.79 -19.08 7.65
C MET A 472 22.73 -20.15 7.42
N THR A 473 21.66 -20.16 8.23
CA THR A 473 20.56 -21.12 8.09
C THR A 473 19.81 -20.94 6.77
N MET A 474 19.57 -19.69 6.34
CA MET A 474 19.02 -19.38 5.03
C MET A 474 19.91 -19.97 3.93
N GLN A 475 21.23 -19.73 4.00
CA GLN A 475 22.19 -20.20 3.00
C GLN A 475 22.28 -21.72 2.92
N ASP A 476 22.32 -22.39 4.08
CA ASP A 476 22.48 -23.84 4.18
C ASP A 476 21.22 -24.58 3.74
N ARG A 477 20.04 -24.17 4.23
CA ARG A 477 18.77 -24.84 3.90
C ARG A 477 18.38 -24.67 2.45
N THR A 478 18.64 -23.51 1.84
CA THR A 478 18.31 -23.28 0.42
C THR A 478 19.51 -23.49 -0.52
N VAL A 479 20.66 -23.92 -0.01
CA VAL A 479 21.92 -24.10 -0.77
C VAL A 479 22.27 -22.87 -1.61
N ASN A 480 22.06 -21.67 -1.05
CA ASN A 480 22.30 -20.40 -1.73
C ASN A 480 23.17 -19.48 -0.87
N PRO A 481 24.48 -19.36 -1.17
CA PRO A 481 25.42 -18.61 -0.34
C PRO A 481 25.23 -17.08 -0.44
N TYR A 482 24.36 -16.58 -1.31
CA TYR A 482 24.21 -15.15 -1.58
C TYR A 482 23.12 -14.47 -0.73
N TRP A 483 22.37 -15.23 0.06
CA TRP A 483 21.36 -14.66 0.94
C TRP A 483 21.98 -13.83 2.06
N ARG A 484 21.57 -12.57 2.16
CA ARG A 484 22.00 -11.63 3.20
C ARG A 484 20.84 -10.75 3.63
N LEU A 485 20.80 -10.37 4.91
CA LEU A 485 19.80 -9.49 5.47
C LEU A 485 20.34 -8.07 5.70
N SER A 486 19.64 -7.10 5.13
CA SER A 486 19.78 -5.70 5.49
C SER A 486 18.77 -5.34 6.56
N HIS A 487 19.07 -4.35 7.40
CA HIS A 487 18.15 -3.90 8.42
C HIS A 487 18.05 -2.38 8.48
N LYS A 488 16.88 -1.88 8.87
CA LYS A 488 16.61 -0.46 9.07
C LYS A 488 15.74 -0.27 10.30
N GLN A 489 16.10 0.71 11.14
CA GLN A 489 15.25 1.13 12.24
C GLN A 489 14.10 1.98 11.72
N LEU A 490 12.89 1.67 12.16
CA LEU A 490 11.73 2.54 12.04
C LEU A 490 11.45 3.14 13.42
N GLU A 491 11.37 4.45 13.44
CA GLU A 491 11.01 5.21 14.64
C GLU A 491 9.54 5.59 14.55
N ARG A 492 8.82 5.56 15.67
CA ARG A 492 7.44 6.03 15.73
C ARG A 492 7.32 7.51 15.36
N TYR A 493 6.10 7.96 15.08
CA TYR A 493 5.79 9.38 15.13
C TYR A 493 5.68 9.81 16.60
N GLU A 494 6.34 10.92 16.95
CA GLU A 494 6.33 11.46 18.30
C GLU A 494 4.99 12.13 18.62
N THR A 495 4.52 11.90 19.83
CA THR A 495 3.32 12.54 20.35
C THR A 495 3.53 14.04 20.41
N ARG A 496 2.63 14.77 19.78
CA ARG A 496 2.62 16.24 19.85
C ARG A 496 1.88 16.60 21.13
N HIS A 497 2.61 16.84 22.21
CA HIS A 497 2.06 17.32 23.47
C HIS A 497 1.52 18.75 23.29
N PHE A 498 0.28 18.91 22.81
CA PHE A 498 -0.30 20.22 22.53
C PHE A 498 -0.53 20.99 23.82
N ASP A 499 -0.95 20.32 24.88
CA ASP A 499 -1.12 20.91 26.21
C ASP A 499 0.19 21.54 26.71
N LEU A 500 1.31 20.81 26.59
CA LEU A 500 2.64 21.30 26.94
C LEU A 500 3.03 22.54 26.10
N LYS A 501 2.76 22.51 24.79
CA LYS A 501 3.05 23.66 23.91
C LYS A 501 2.20 24.88 24.26
N MET A 502 0.93 24.68 24.63
CA MET A 502 0.05 25.75 25.08
C MET A 502 0.54 26.34 26.41
N ASP A 503 0.94 25.50 27.36
CA ASP A 503 1.48 25.93 28.64
C ASP A 503 2.80 26.69 28.48
N GLU A 504 3.70 26.21 27.62
CA GLU A 504 4.94 26.92 27.27
C GLU A 504 4.66 28.27 26.61
N ALA A 505 3.70 28.34 25.69
CA ALA A 505 3.32 29.59 25.04
C ALA A 505 2.70 30.57 26.05
N ALA A 506 1.79 30.11 26.92
CA ALA A 506 1.21 30.91 27.99
C ALA A 506 2.28 31.37 28.99
N HIS A 507 3.25 30.53 29.32
CA HIS A 507 4.36 30.89 30.18
C HIS A 507 5.28 31.95 29.55
N LYS A 508 5.63 31.80 28.26
CA LYS A 508 6.40 32.80 27.50
C LYS A 508 5.66 34.13 27.43
N GLU A 509 4.35 34.11 27.24
CA GLU A 509 3.53 35.33 27.25
C GLU A 509 3.51 35.98 28.64
N ARG A 510 3.37 35.20 29.71
CA ARG A 510 3.49 35.70 31.09
C ARG A 510 4.85 36.37 31.33
N ILE A 511 5.96 35.73 30.93
CA ILE A 511 7.31 36.32 31.03
C ILE A 511 7.39 37.63 30.23
N ARG A 512 6.81 37.67 29.02
CA ARG A 512 6.80 38.89 28.19
C ARG A 512 6.05 40.04 28.88
N GLN A 513 4.86 39.77 29.41
CA GLN A 513 4.05 40.76 30.13
C GLN A 513 4.75 41.25 31.40
N GLU A 514 5.34 40.34 32.18
CA GLU A 514 6.16 40.67 33.36
C GLU A 514 7.37 41.53 32.97
N THR A 515 8.06 41.21 31.86
CA THR A 515 9.20 41.99 31.37
C THR A 515 8.79 43.40 30.94
N ILE A 516 7.62 43.55 30.30
CA ILE A 516 7.06 44.86 29.93
C ILE A 516 6.76 45.67 31.20
N ARG A 517 6.04 45.08 32.16
CA ARG A 517 5.73 45.72 33.45
C ARG A 517 6.98 46.13 34.23
N ALA A 518 7.99 45.26 34.26
CA ALA A 518 9.26 45.59 34.91
C ALA A 518 9.95 46.76 34.22
N ARG A 519 10.01 46.79 32.88
CA ARG A 519 10.58 47.92 32.12
C ARG A 519 9.83 49.21 32.36
N GLU A 520 8.49 49.18 32.39
CA GLU A 520 7.65 50.34 32.72
C GLU A 520 7.91 50.82 34.15
N HIS A 521 8.00 49.91 35.12
CA HIS A 521 8.33 50.25 36.51
C HIS A 521 9.72 50.86 36.65
N PHE A 522 10.75 50.32 35.97
CA PHE A 522 12.10 50.90 35.98
C PHE A 522 12.15 52.26 35.26
N SER A 523 11.39 52.44 34.19
CA SER A 523 11.24 53.74 33.52
C SER A 523 10.60 54.79 34.44
N ASN A 524 9.66 54.39 35.29
CA ASN A 524 8.99 55.27 36.24
C ASN A 524 9.82 55.55 37.52
N LEU A 525 10.81 54.71 37.83
CA LEU A 525 11.76 54.94 38.93
C LEU A 525 12.94 55.84 38.53
N SER A 526 13.17 56.09 37.24
CA SER A 526 14.26 56.93 36.72
C SER A 526 13.91 58.44 36.68
N VAL A 527 12.79 58.84 37.28
CA VAL A 527 12.37 60.23 37.41
C VAL A 527 12.36 60.58 38.90
N ASP A 528 13.56 60.72 39.48
CA ASP A 528 13.90 61.59 40.62
C ASP A 528 15.43 61.63 40.81
#